data_AF-A0A9P9CWW1-F1
#
_entry.id   AF-A0A9P9CWW1-F1
#
_cell.length_a   1.000
_cell.length_b   1.000
_cell.length_c   1.000
_cell.angle_alpha   90.00
_cell.angle_beta   90.00
_cell.angle_gamma   90.00
#
_symmetry.space_group_name_H-M   'P 1'
#
loop_
_entity.id
_entity.type
_entity.pdbx_description
1 polymer ?
#
loop_
_entity_poly.entity_id
_entity_poly.type
_entity_poly.pdbx_seq_one_letter_code
_entity_poly.pdbx_strand_id
1 'polypeptide(L)'
;MLQLQHWNPTSLSATLFLAGAYAFLCSNWSESKHRAWIITSLAAGTAFMSSLPFLCDLALARGNVSALVPDAEGWRHPHAIRSCAIFQGYLVADLVVGAVHYRDQLNILTGWVHHVLYICLMQYILFSKPEWACIFGCVLVMELPTFILGLARLYPVTRNDRVFSASFLVTRILFHVYVISAYALRREWVVLGLFCCAFPLHAMWFIRQLTLTALAAKKPSLPVNVAVQSSAQAYSAEDDAAARALQSPPPELAVSEESSRTSTGPTTPNDDRPDPINFVAPDKEARKRNMQLDLHLLRHALSSEQSLRIRAVLAAASRGRYAALAARARGLYRDAQIYAPALRENVRSRVWGAQQQETALRREILVN
;
A
#
# COMPACT_ATOMS: atom_id res chain seq x y z
N MET A 1 29.95 -9.04 -0.19
CA MET A 1 29.89 -8.92 1.29
C MET A 1 29.35 -7.54 1.60
N LEU A 2 28.08 -7.44 2.00
CA LEU A 2 27.52 -6.20 2.54
C LEU A 2 28.12 -6.02 3.93
N GLN A 3 29.08 -5.10 4.09
CA GLN A 3 29.48 -4.68 5.42
C GLN A 3 28.24 -4.03 6.07
N LEU A 4 27.59 -4.75 6.98
CA LEU A 4 26.59 -4.25 7.93
C LEU A 4 27.23 -3.26 8.92
N GLN A 5 28.09 -2.35 8.43
CA GLN A 5 28.84 -1.44 9.26
C GLN A 5 28.01 -0.19 9.52
N HIS A 6 27.42 -0.26 10.72
CA HIS A 6 26.87 0.82 11.53
C HIS A 6 25.52 1.33 11.07
N TRP A 7 24.49 0.99 11.85
CA TRP A 7 23.23 1.71 11.86
C TRP A 7 23.48 3.20 12.08
N ASN A 8 22.70 4.05 11.42
CA ASN A 8 22.77 5.48 11.67
C ASN A 8 22.34 5.75 13.13
N PRO A 9 23.19 6.37 13.97
CA PRO A 9 22.88 6.59 15.38
C PRO A 9 21.64 7.47 15.56
N THR A 10 21.36 8.39 14.62
CA THR A 10 20.13 9.19 14.63
C THR A 10 18.88 8.33 14.44
N SER A 11 18.93 7.31 13.57
CA SER A 11 17.82 6.39 13.39
C SER A 11 17.54 5.58 14.64
N LEU A 12 18.58 5.05 15.29
CA LEU A 12 18.44 4.33 16.56
C LEU A 12 17.86 5.23 17.66
N SER A 13 18.39 6.44 17.82
CA SER A 13 17.90 7.42 18.79
C SER A 13 16.43 7.78 18.52
N ALA A 14 16.04 7.97 17.26
CA ALA A 14 14.65 8.24 16.89
C ALA A 14 13.73 7.04 17.19
N THR A 15 14.19 5.80 16.93
CA THR A 15 13.45 4.59 17.28
C THR A 15 13.20 4.50 18.79
N LEU A 16 14.25 4.67 19.60
CA LEU A 16 14.14 4.62 21.06
C LEU A 16 13.27 5.74 21.61
N PHE A 17 13.42 6.95 21.07
CA PHE A 17 12.59 8.09 21.45
C PHE A 17 11.10 7.83 21.16
N LEU A 18 10.75 7.37 19.96
CA LEU A 18 9.35 7.10 19.59
C LEU A 18 8.75 5.94 20.38
N ALA A 19 9.53 4.89 20.66
CA ALA A 19 9.10 3.79 21.53
C ALA A 19 8.89 4.26 22.98
N GLY A 20 9.78 5.11 23.51
CA GLY A 20 9.63 5.73 24.83
C GLY A 20 8.40 6.66 24.90
N ALA A 21 8.20 7.49 23.86
CA ALA A 21 7.03 8.35 23.75
C ALA A 21 5.74 7.52 23.70
N TYR A 22 5.72 6.41 22.97
CA TYR A 22 4.61 5.47 22.98
C TYR A 22 4.35 4.92 24.39
N ALA A 23 5.38 4.40 25.07
CA ALA A 23 5.23 3.84 26.42
C ALA A 23 4.69 4.85 27.43
N PHE A 24 5.08 6.13 27.29
CA PHE A 24 4.59 7.20 28.15
C PHE A 24 3.14 7.60 27.82
N LEU A 25 2.79 7.70 26.53
CA LEU A 25 1.50 8.22 26.08
C LEU A 25 0.41 7.15 26.00
N CYS A 26 0.76 5.87 25.90
CA CYS A 26 -0.20 4.80 25.64
C CYS A 26 -1.26 4.64 26.74
N SER A 27 -0.96 5.05 27.99
CA SER A 27 -1.90 5.00 29.10
C SER A 27 -3.12 5.90 28.91
N ASN A 28 -3.03 6.90 28.03
CA ASN A 28 -4.14 7.82 27.75
C ASN A 28 -5.21 7.19 26.85
N TRP A 29 -4.94 6.03 26.23
CA TRP A 29 -5.87 5.35 25.32
C TRP A 29 -5.98 3.85 25.60
N SER A 30 -7.17 3.39 26.00
CA SER A 30 -7.46 1.98 26.32
C SER A 30 -7.55 1.08 25.09
N GLU A 31 -7.92 1.62 23.93
CA GLU A 31 -8.06 0.86 22.69
C GLU A 31 -6.75 0.79 21.89
N SER A 32 -6.40 -0.40 21.40
CA SER A 32 -5.20 -0.63 20.56
C SER A 32 -5.22 0.20 19.28
N LYS A 33 -6.40 0.39 18.69
CA LYS A 33 -6.62 1.19 17.50
C LYS A 33 -6.16 2.64 17.68
N HIS A 34 -6.47 3.27 18.81
CA HIS A 34 -6.01 4.63 19.12
C HIS A 34 -4.50 4.67 19.37
N ARG A 35 -3.98 3.70 20.14
CA ARG A 35 -2.55 3.61 20.44
C ARG A 35 -1.67 3.46 19.19
N ALA A 36 -2.15 2.74 18.18
CA ALA A 36 -1.45 2.58 16.91
C ALA A 36 -1.17 3.93 16.20
N TRP A 37 -1.96 4.97 16.47
CA TRP A 37 -1.76 6.29 15.86
C TRP A 37 -0.78 7.19 16.61
N ILE A 38 -0.30 6.82 17.81
CA ILE A 38 0.61 7.67 18.60
C ILE A 38 1.92 7.90 17.84
N ILE A 39 2.62 6.81 17.50
CA ILE A 39 3.91 6.88 16.80
C ILE A 39 3.73 7.49 15.41
N THR A 40 2.72 7.04 14.65
CA THR A 40 2.43 7.55 13.31
C THR A 40 2.17 9.06 13.31
N SER A 41 1.37 9.58 14.25
CA SER A 41 1.06 11.01 14.31
C SER A 41 2.29 11.85 14.63
N LEU A 42 3.08 11.44 15.63
CA LEU A 42 4.32 12.14 16.01
C LEU A 42 5.33 12.15 14.86
N ALA A 43 5.52 11.01 14.19
CA ALA A 43 6.44 10.88 13.07
C ALA A 43 5.97 11.68 11.86
N ALA A 44 4.70 11.60 11.48
CA ALA A 44 4.12 12.34 10.35
C ALA A 44 4.20 13.86 10.55
N GLY A 45 3.89 14.34 11.77
CA GLY A 45 4.04 15.76 12.12
C GLY A 45 5.50 16.21 12.03
N THR A 46 6.43 15.42 12.56
CA THR A 46 7.88 15.71 12.49
C THR A 46 8.38 15.74 11.05
N ALA A 47 7.96 14.78 10.23
CA ALA A 47 8.31 14.69 8.81
C ALA A 47 7.79 15.91 8.04
N PHE A 48 6.51 16.25 8.21
CA PHE A 48 5.90 17.43 7.60
C PHE A 48 6.67 18.71 7.98
N MET A 49 6.91 18.95 9.27
CA MET A 49 7.64 20.13 9.73
C MET A 49 9.08 20.17 9.20
N SER A 50 9.75 19.02 9.14
CA SER A 50 11.11 18.90 8.60
C SER A 50 11.18 19.18 7.10
N SER A 51 10.08 19.00 6.36
CA SER A 51 9.99 19.22 4.91
C SER A 51 9.86 20.69 4.51
N LEU A 52 9.29 21.53 5.39
CA LEU A 52 8.94 22.92 5.08
C LEU A 52 10.11 23.72 4.51
N PRO A 53 11.33 23.64 5.05
CA PRO A 53 12.43 24.39 4.50
C PRO A 53 12.74 24.02 3.03
N PHE A 54 12.63 22.74 2.64
CA PHE A 54 12.88 22.29 1.27
C PHE A 54 11.75 22.71 0.32
N LEU A 55 10.51 22.80 0.82
CA LEU A 55 9.41 23.39 0.07
C LEU A 55 9.62 24.88 -0.19
N CYS A 56 10.12 25.61 0.80
CA CYS A 56 10.47 27.01 0.61
C CYS A 56 11.52 27.15 -0.49
N ASP A 57 12.58 26.32 -0.49
CA ASP A 57 13.61 26.35 -1.54
C ASP A 57 13.01 26.04 -2.92
N LEU A 58 12.15 25.02 -3.00
CA LEU A 58 11.48 24.66 -4.25
C LEU A 58 10.57 25.79 -4.76
N ALA A 59 9.83 26.44 -3.86
CA ALA A 59 8.97 27.57 -4.20
C ALA A 59 9.78 28.80 -4.66
N LEU A 60 10.87 29.13 -3.95
CA LEU A 60 11.78 30.21 -4.33
C LEU A 60 12.46 29.92 -5.67
N ALA A 61 12.77 28.65 -5.94
CA ALA A 61 13.27 28.18 -7.22
C ALA A 61 12.18 28.02 -8.31
N ARG A 62 10.96 28.53 -8.07
CA ARG A 62 9.82 28.50 -8.99
C ARG A 62 9.46 27.08 -9.46
N GLY A 63 9.57 26.11 -8.57
CA GLY A 63 9.31 24.71 -8.88
C GLY A 63 10.44 24.04 -9.68
N ASN A 64 11.67 24.54 -9.63
CA ASN A 64 12.81 23.84 -10.20
C ASN A 64 13.37 22.81 -9.19
N VAL A 65 13.05 21.53 -9.37
CA VAL A 65 13.55 20.44 -8.49
C VAL A 65 15.07 20.32 -8.47
N SER A 66 15.77 20.89 -9.46
CA SER A 66 17.23 20.95 -9.47
C SER A 66 17.80 21.81 -8.35
N ALA A 67 17.00 22.72 -7.78
CA ALA A 67 17.40 23.51 -6.62
C ALA A 67 17.39 22.70 -5.31
N LEU A 68 16.85 21.48 -5.32
CA LEU A 68 16.94 20.54 -4.18
C LEU A 68 18.28 19.80 -4.14
N VAL A 69 19.20 20.08 -5.08
CA VAL A 69 20.56 19.53 -5.04
C VAL A 69 21.25 20.07 -3.78
N PRO A 70 21.84 19.19 -2.96
CA PRO A 70 22.49 19.63 -1.74
C PRO A 70 23.65 20.57 -2.04
N ASP A 71 23.62 21.74 -1.41
CA ASP A 71 24.84 22.53 -1.22
C ASP A 71 25.70 21.78 -0.19
N ALA A 72 26.90 21.36 -0.59
CA ALA A 72 27.80 20.56 0.23
C ALA A 72 28.22 21.31 1.52
N GLU A 73 28.18 22.64 1.50
CA GLU A 73 28.58 23.50 2.62
C GLU A 73 27.37 24.00 3.43
N GLY A 74 26.15 23.80 2.94
CA GLY A 74 24.92 24.30 3.55
C GLY A 74 24.33 23.39 4.63
N TRP A 75 23.57 23.97 5.56
CA TRP A 75 22.85 23.23 6.62
C TRP A 75 21.76 22.28 6.09
N ARG A 76 21.36 22.44 4.82
CA ARG A 76 20.29 21.70 4.15
C ARG A 76 20.59 20.21 4.04
N HIS A 77 21.79 19.86 3.60
CA HIS A 77 22.15 18.47 3.40
C HIS A 77 22.22 17.69 4.74
N PRO A 78 22.89 18.18 5.80
CA PRO A 78 22.85 17.54 7.11
C PRO A 78 21.44 17.48 7.72
N HIS A 79 20.59 18.47 7.47
CA HIS A 79 19.18 18.44 7.90
C HIS A 79 18.41 17.33 7.18
N ALA A 80 18.55 17.23 5.85
CA ALA A 80 17.89 16.21 5.05
C ALA A 80 18.28 14.78 5.47
N ILE A 81 19.58 14.55 5.70
CA ILE A 81 20.10 13.27 6.19
C ILE A 81 19.51 12.93 7.56
N ARG A 82 19.43 13.89 8.48
CA ARG A 82 18.78 13.69 9.78
C ARG A 82 17.28 13.39 9.64
N SER A 83 16.57 14.09 8.76
CA SER A 83 15.15 13.81 8.50
C SER A 83 14.93 12.40 7.94
N CYS A 84 15.76 11.95 7.00
CA CYS A 84 15.72 10.57 6.50
C CYS A 84 16.00 9.55 7.60
N ALA A 85 17.00 9.82 8.45
CA ALA A 85 17.35 8.95 9.57
C ALA A 85 16.23 8.86 10.61
N ILE A 86 15.60 9.98 10.96
CA ILE A 86 14.43 10.03 11.86
C ILE A 86 13.25 9.27 11.24
N PHE A 87 12.98 9.46 9.95
CA PHE A 87 11.91 8.74 9.25
C PHE A 87 12.18 7.23 9.24
N GLN A 88 13.42 6.80 8.99
CA GLN A 88 13.81 5.39 9.12
C GLN A 88 13.57 4.87 10.55
N GLY A 89 13.96 5.65 11.56
CA GLY A 89 13.76 5.30 12.96
C GLY A 89 12.28 5.14 13.34
N TYR A 90 11.41 5.97 12.78
CA TYR A 90 9.95 5.83 12.85
C TYR A 90 9.47 4.49 12.29
N LEU A 91 9.86 4.13 11.07
CA LEU A 91 9.39 2.90 10.43
C LEU A 91 9.77 1.66 11.24
N VAL A 92 10.98 1.66 11.80
CA VAL A 92 11.44 0.59 12.69
C VAL A 92 10.65 0.58 13.99
N ALA A 93 10.45 1.75 14.63
CA ALA A 93 9.66 1.85 15.86
C ALA A 93 8.23 1.35 15.65
N ASP A 94 7.57 1.76 14.58
CA ASP A 94 6.19 1.35 14.31
C ASP A 94 6.06 -0.15 14.04
N LEU A 95 7.02 -0.75 13.33
CA LEU A 95 7.03 -2.22 13.15
C LEU A 95 7.31 -2.97 14.45
N VAL A 96 8.28 -2.52 15.26
CA VAL A 96 8.66 -3.20 16.51
C VAL A 96 7.54 -3.06 17.55
N VAL A 97 7.13 -1.82 17.84
CA VAL A 97 6.07 -1.55 18.83
C VAL A 97 4.75 -2.11 18.32
N GLY A 98 4.44 -1.95 17.03
CA GLY A 98 3.20 -2.46 16.45
C GLY A 98 3.12 -3.98 16.45
N ALA A 99 4.23 -4.69 16.18
CA ALA A 99 4.24 -6.16 16.27
C ALA A 99 3.95 -6.68 17.68
N VAL A 100 4.30 -5.91 18.71
CA VAL A 100 4.12 -6.28 20.12
C VAL A 100 2.77 -5.83 20.67
N HIS A 101 2.36 -4.58 20.42
CA HIS A 101 1.24 -3.96 21.14
C HIS A 101 -0.05 -3.79 20.33
N TYR A 102 0.04 -3.75 18.99
CA TYR A 102 -1.11 -3.50 18.12
C TYR A 102 -0.97 -4.25 16.79
N ARG A 103 -0.59 -5.53 16.85
CA ARG A 103 -0.30 -6.36 15.67
C ARG A 103 -1.49 -6.40 14.70
N ASP A 104 -2.70 -6.46 15.25
CA ASP A 104 -3.95 -6.46 14.48
C ASP A 104 -4.24 -5.13 13.79
N GLN A 105 -3.43 -4.09 14.00
CA GLN A 105 -3.56 -2.82 13.27
C GLN A 105 -2.55 -2.70 12.12
N LEU A 106 -1.55 -3.60 12.06
CA LEU A 106 -0.54 -3.62 11.00
C LEU A 106 -1.00 -4.43 9.79
N ASN A 107 -1.51 -3.74 8.76
CA ASN A 107 -1.85 -4.36 7.49
C ASN A 107 -0.60 -4.91 6.76
N ILE A 108 -0.73 -6.04 6.06
CA ILE A 108 0.38 -6.68 5.33
C ILE A 108 0.98 -5.75 4.27
N LEU A 109 0.15 -5.13 3.43
CA LEU A 109 0.64 -4.30 2.34
C LEU A 109 1.12 -2.94 2.85
N THR A 110 0.27 -2.24 3.61
CA THR A 110 0.50 -0.84 3.97
C THR A 110 1.30 -0.65 5.26
N GLY A 111 1.32 -1.65 6.14
CA GLY A 111 2.17 -1.67 7.33
C GLY A 111 3.48 -2.38 7.03
N TRP A 112 3.45 -3.71 6.85
CA TRP A 112 4.67 -4.51 6.74
C TRP A 112 5.49 -4.23 5.48
N VAL A 113 4.93 -4.52 4.30
CA VAL A 113 5.67 -4.42 3.03
C VAL A 113 6.10 -2.98 2.78
N HIS A 114 5.19 -2.02 2.93
CA HIS A 114 5.49 -0.61 2.77
C HIS A 114 6.62 -0.15 3.71
N HIS A 115 6.55 -0.42 5.02
CA HIS A 115 7.58 0.03 5.95
C HIS A 115 8.93 -0.64 5.69
N VAL A 116 8.97 -1.94 5.41
CA VAL A 116 10.22 -2.64 5.06
C VAL A 116 10.86 -2.05 3.81
N LEU A 117 10.07 -1.78 2.75
CA LEU A 117 10.59 -1.15 1.53
C LEU A 117 11.15 0.25 1.80
N TYR A 118 10.48 1.06 2.62
CA TYR A 118 11.00 2.38 2.99
C TYR A 118 12.20 2.31 3.92
N ILE A 119 12.31 1.33 4.82
CA ILE A 119 13.52 1.11 5.63
C ILE A 119 14.71 0.83 4.71
N CYS A 120 14.53 -0.05 3.72
CA CYS A 120 15.55 -0.35 2.71
C CYS A 120 15.89 0.88 1.86
N LEU A 121 14.89 1.67 1.46
CA LEU A 121 15.10 2.91 0.71
C LEU A 121 15.86 3.95 1.53
N MET A 122 15.51 4.16 2.80
CA MET A 122 16.23 5.08 3.69
C MET A 122 17.66 4.61 3.91
N GLN A 123 17.87 3.31 4.11
CA GLN A 123 19.21 2.73 4.21
C GLN A 123 20.02 3.00 2.93
N TYR A 124 19.41 2.84 1.77
CA TYR A 124 20.06 3.12 0.49
C TYR A 124 20.40 4.62 0.34
N ILE A 125 19.48 5.52 0.68
CA ILE A 125 19.73 6.97 0.64
C ILE A 125 20.84 7.36 1.63
N LEU A 126 20.77 6.92 2.88
CA LEU A 126 21.73 7.32 3.91
C LEU A 126 23.17 6.87 3.62
N PHE A 127 23.36 5.71 2.99
CA PHE A 127 24.69 5.12 2.83
C PHE A 127 25.21 5.08 1.40
N SER A 128 24.32 4.94 0.41
CA SER A 128 24.72 4.80 -0.99
C SER A 128 24.40 6.04 -1.84
N LYS A 129 23.39 6.81 -1.44
CA LYS A 129 22.88 7.97 -2.20
C LYS A 129 22.49 9.15 -1.31
N PRO A 130 23.41 9.69 -0.49
CA PRO A 130 23.10 10.79 0.43
C PRO A 130 22.61 12.05 -0.33
N GLU A 131 23.02 12.23 -1.59
CA GLU A 131 22.56 13.32 -2.43
C GLU A 131 21.04 13.30 -2.68
N TRP A 132 20.37 12.16 -2.49
CA TRP A 132 18.91 12.04 -2.61
C TRP A 132 18.15 12.42 -1.34
N ALA A 133 18.85 12.66 -0.23
CA ALA A 133 18.21 13.00 1.03
C ALA A 133 17.40 14.30 0.93
N CYS A 134 17.89 15.32 0.22
CA CYS A 134 17.15 16.58 0.03
C CYS A 134 15.87 16.40 -0.78
N ILE A 135 15.91 15.51 -1.79
CA ILE A 135 14.72 15.12 -2.58
C ILE A 135 13.71 14.47 -1.64
N PHE A 136 14.16 13.51 -0.83
CA PHE A 136 13.32 12.83 0.15
C PHE A 136 12.75 13.80 1.19
N GLY A 137 13.58 14.70 1.72
CA GLY A 137 13.21 15.73 2.68
C GLY A 137 12.11 16.66 2.15
N CYS A 138 12.14 17.03 0.86
CA CYS A 138 11.08 17.79 0.22
C CYS A 138 9.76 17.00 0.17
N VAL A 139 9.82 15.73 -0.20
CA VAL A 139 8.61 14.90 -0.35
C VAL A 139 7.99 14.43 0.95
N LEU A 140 8.66 14.61 2.09
CA LEU A 140 8.08 14.38 3.43
C LEU A 140 6.84 15.25 3.71
N VAL A 141 6.59 16.31 2.93
CA VAL A 141 5.32 17.07 2.99
C VAL A 141 4.09 16.21 2.70
N MET A 142 4.28 15.09 1.99
CA MET A 142 3.24 14.10 1.73
C MET A 142 2.74 13.42 3.02
N GLU A 143 3.40 13.62 4.16
CA GLU A 143 2.92 13.14 5.46
C GLU A 143 1.90 14.07 6.13
N LEU A 144 1.64 15.27 5.59
CA LEU A 144 0.60 16.17 6.12
C LEU A 144 -0.78 15.50 6.26
N PRO A 145 -1.31 14.75 5.26
CA PRO A 145 -2.59 14.07 5.41
C PRO A 145 -2.55 13.00 6.50
N THR A 146 -1.43 12.28 6.63
CA THR A 146 -1.23 11.27 7.69
C THR A 146 -1.28 11.92 9.06
N PHE A 147 -0.64 13.08 9.22
CA PHE A 147 -0.64 13.85 10.46
C PHE A 147 -2.06 14.30 10.84
N ILE A 148 -2.80 14.88 9.88
CA ILE A 148 -4.20 15.29 10.09
C ILE A 148 -5.07 14.09 10.50
N LEU A 149 -4.92 12.96 9.81
CA LEU A 149 -5.66 11.74 10.11
C LEU A 149 -5.30 11.19 11.49
N GLY A 150 -4.01 11.16 11.82
CA GLY A 150 -3.52 10.69 13.11
C GLY A 150 -4.03 11.51 14.28
N LEU A 151 -4.02 12.85 14.14
CA LEU A 151 -4.65 13.75 15.12
C LEU A 151 -6.15 13.47 15.27
N ALA A 152 -6.88 13.33 14.16
CA ALA A 152 -8.30 13.01 14.19
C ALA A 152 -8.61 11.63 14.80
N ARG A 153 -7.66 10.69 14.74
CA ARG A 153 -7.77 9.38 15.38
C ARG A 153 -7.51 9.49 16.88
N LEU A 154 -6.47 10.20 17.31
CA LEU A 154 -6.16 10.38 18.73
C LEU A 154 -7.18 11.27 19.45
N TYR A 155 -7.69 12.30 18.76
CA TYR A 155 -8.62 13.30 19.25
C TYR A 155 -9.79 13.45 18.26
N PRO A 156 -10.86 12.65 18.39
CA PRO A 156 -11.99 12.68 17.45
C PRO A 156 -12.63 14.05 17.24
N VAL A 157 -12.52 14.94 18.23
CA VAL A 157 -12.98 16.34 18.16
C VAL A 157 -12.28 17.16 17.07
N THR A 158 -11.08 16.77 16.64
CA THR A 158 -10.34 17.48 15.57
C THR A 158 -10.64 16.93 14.18
N ARG A 159 -11.57 15.97 14.05
CA ARG A 159 -11.84 15.31 12.77
C ARG A 159 -12.49 16.26 11.78
N ASN A 160 -11.86 16.38 10.61
CA ASN A 160 -12.41 17.11 9.47
C ASN A 160 -12.05 16.41 8.15
N ASP A 161 -13.00 15.66 7.62
CA ASP A 161 -12.81 14.83 6.42
C ASP A 161 -12.52 15.67 5.16
N ARG A 162 -12.97 16.94 5.12
CA ARG A 162 -12.69 17.87 4.00
C ARG A 162 -11.24 18.31 4.01
N VAL A 163 -10.71 18.69 5.18
CA VAL A 163 -9.31 19.10 5.35
C VAL A 163 -8.37 17.94 5.06
N PHE A 164 -8.69 16.74 5.57
CA PHE A 164 -7.96 15.52 5.23
C PHE A 164 -7.95 15.27 3.73
N SER A 165 -9.12 15.22 3.08
CA SER A 165 -9.22 14.91 1.64
C SER A 165 -8.52 15.94 0.76
N ALA A 166 -8.65 17.23 1.09
CA ALA A 166 -7.98 18.32 0.38
C ALA A 166 -6.45 18.22 0.52
N SER A 167 -5.95 18.01 1.74
CA SER A 167 -4.51 17.85 1.98
C SER A 167 -3.95 16.62 1.24
N PHE A 168 -4.70 15.51 1.20
CA PHE A 168 -4.32 14.29 0.49
C PHE A 168 -4.21 14.53 -1.02
N LEU A 169 -5.23 15.16 -1.61
CA LEU A 169 -5.22 15.53 -3.02
C LEU A 169 -4.02 16.42 -3.36
N VAL A 170 -3.81 17.49 -2.61
CA VAL A 170 -2.73 18.46 -2.90
C VAL A 170 -1.35 17.82 -2.75
N THR A 171 -1.08 17.13 -1.64
CA THR A 171 0.27 16.65 -1.32
C THR A 171 0.57 15.27 -1.90
N ARG A 172 -0.32 14.28 -1.74
CA ARG A 172 -0.04 12.89 -2.14
C ARG A 172 -0.39 12.57 -3.59
N ILE A 173 -1.24 13.37 -4.22
CA ILE A 173 -1.64 13.21 -5.63
C ILE A 173 -0.96 14.27 -6.50
N LEU A 174 -1.36 15.53 -6.38
CA LEU A 174 -0.92 16.59 -7.30
C LEU A 174 0.59 16.84 -7.17
N PHE A 175 1.09 17.05 -5.96
CA PHE A 175 2.52 17.26 -5.74
C PHE A 175 3.36 16.02 -6.11
N HIS A 176 2.86 14.81 -5.86
CA HIS A 176 3.54 13.59 -6.29
C HIS A 176 3.64 13.47 -7.82
N VAL A 177 2.55 13.73 -8.55
CA VAL A 177 2.55 13.77 -10.03
C VAL A 177 3.50 14.84 -10.55
N TYR A 178 3.55 16.00 -9.90
CA TYR A 178 4.50 17.06 -10.23
C TYR A 178 5.95 16.59 -10.08
N VAL A 179 6.31 15.94 -8.95
CA VAL A 179 7.67 15.41 -8.73
C VAL A 179 8.01 14.34 -9.77
N ILE A 180 7.11 13.40 -10.05
CA ILE A 180 7.27 12.39 -11.11
C ILE A 180 7.55 13.06 -12.45
N SER A 181 6.76 14.06 -12.83
CA SER A 181 6.89 14.77 -14.09
C SER A 181 8.23 15.51 -14.18
N ALA A 182 8.64 16.17 -13.09
CA ALA A 182 9.91 16.89 -13.02
C ALA A 182 11.12 15.96 -13.21
N TYR A 183 11.12 14.79 -12.55
CA TYR A 183 12.21 13.81 -12.71
C TYR A 183 12.16 13.04 -14.04
N ALA A 184 10.98 12.88 -14.64
CA ALA A 184 10.84 12.34 -16.00
C ALA A 184 11.49 13.27 -17.03
N LEU A 185 11.25 14.59 -16.92
CA LEU A 185 11.88 15.59 -17.80
C LEU A 185 13.41 15.62 -17.62
N ARG A 186 13.90 15.37 -16.41
CA ARG A 186 15.34 15.28 -16.10
C ARG A 186 15.99 13.95 -16.48
N ARG A 187 15.21 12.95 -16.93
CA ARG A 187 15.69 11.60 -17.28
C ARG A 187 16.44 10.89 -16.15
N GLU A 188 16.07 11.17 -14.90
CA GLU A 188 16.61 10.50 -13.72
C GLU A 188 15.80 9.24 -13.40
N TRP A 189 15.99 8.21 -14.24
CA TRP A 189 15.13 7.02 -14.29
C TRP A 189 14.99 6.27 -12.97
N VAL A 190 16.01 6.29 -12.11
CA VAL A 190 15.97 5.57 -10.83
C VAL A 190 15.05 6.29 -9.83
N VAL A 191 15.21 7.60 -9.67
CA VAL A 191 14.36 8.44 -8.81
C VAL A 191 12.92 8.41 -9.33
N LEU A 192 12.74 8.54 -10.64
CA LEU A 192 11.45 8.40 -11.31
C LEU A 192 10.80 7.04 -10.99
N GLY A 193 11.55 5.94 -11.14
CA GLY A 193 11.06 4.59 -10.86
C GLY A 193 10.53 4.44 -9.43
N LEU A 194 11.26 4.98 -8.43
CA LEU A 194 10.84 4.95 -7.04
C LEU A 194 9.51 5.66 -6.79
N PHE A 195 9.34 6.88 -7.33
CA PHE A 195 8.09 7.62 -7.20
C PHE A 195 6.93 6.96 -7.94
N CYS A 196 7.17 6.47 -9.16
CA CYS A 196 6.17 5.72 -9.92
C CYS A 196 5.73 4.43 -9.19
N CYS A 197 6.62 3.76 -8.46
CA CYS A 197 6.25 2.59 -7.66
C CYS A 197 5.40 2.96 -6.44
N ALA A 198 5.61 4.12 -5.82
CA ALA A 198 4.84 4.56 -4.66
C ALA A 198 3.46 5.16 -5.02
N PHE A 199 3.33 5.78 -6.20
CA PHE A 199 2.13 6.50 -6.60
C PHE A 199 0.83 5.67 -6.64
N PRO A 200 0.81 4.42 -7.16
CA PRO A 200 -0.40 3.59 -7.19
C PRO A 200 -1.02 3.38 -5.81
N LEU A 201 -0.19 3.26 -4.77
CA LEU A 201 -0.64 3.13 -3.38
C LEU A 201 -1.39 4.39 -2.93
N HIS A 202 -0.85 5.57 -3.23
CA HIS A 202 -1.50 6.84 -2.90
C HIS A 202 -2.81 7.04 -3.67
N ALA A 203 -2.82 6.71 -4.96
CA ALA A 203 -4.02 6.80 -5.79
C ALA A 203 -5.13 5.89 -5.28
N MET A 204 -4.81 4.63 -4.95
CA MET A 204 -5.76 3.68 -4.37
C MET A 204 -6.34 4.19 -3.04
N TRP A 205 -5.50 4.73 -2.14
CA TRP A 205 -5.96 5.30 -0.87
C TRP A 205 -6.89 6.50 -1.07
N PHE A 206 -6.57 7.38 -2.02
CA PHE A 206 -7.42 8.54 -2.32
C PHE A 206 -8.77 8.13 -2.91
N ILE A 207 -8.79 7.17 -3.84
CA ILE A 207 -10.04 6.62 -4.40
C ILE A 207 -10.91 6.07 -3.27
N ARG A 208 -10.32 5.29 -2.35
CA ARG A 208 -11.04 4.75 -1.19
C ARG A 208 -11.63 5.88 -0.33
N GLN A 209 -10.87 6.94 -0.07
CA GLN A 209 -11.37 8.10 0.69
C GLN A 209 -12.57 8.76 0.01
N LEU A 210 -12.51 8.94 -1.31
CA LEU A 210 -13.62 9.50 -2.08
C LEU A 210 -14.85 8.60 -2.03
N THR A 211 -14.68 7.28 -2.15
CA THR A 211 -15.77 6.33 -2.03
C THR A 211 -16.44 6.41 -0.66
N LEU A 212 -15.65 6.41 0.43
CA LEU A 212 -16.18 6.53 1.79
C LEU A 212 -16.94 7.85 2.00
N THR A 213 -16.39 8.96 1.48
CA THR A 213 -17.05 10.27 1.57
C THR A 213 -18.37 10.30 0.78
N ALA A 214 -18.40 9.71 -0.41
CA ALA A 214 -19.60 9.61 -1.24
C ALA A 214 -20.68 8.73 -0.59
N LEU A 215 -20.29 7.62 0.06
CA LEU A 215 -21.21 6.76 0.79
C LEU A 215 -21.80 7.48 2.01
N ALA A 216 -20.97 8.22 2.76
CA ALA A 216 -21.42 9.02 3.89
C ALA A 216 -22.41 10.11 3.47
N ALA A 217 -22.18 10.77 2.33
CA ALA A 217 -23.08 11.80 1.80
C ALA A 217 -24.46 11.24 1.36
N LYS A 218 -24.53 9.95 1.03
CA LYS A 218 -25.80 9.29 0.64
C LYS A 218 -26.63 8.82 1.83
N LYS A 219 -26.06 8.70 3.02
CA LYS A 219 -26.80 8.24 4.21
C LYS A 219 -27.80 9.34 4.59
N PRO A 220 -29.12 9.10 4.48
CA PRO A 220 -30.11 10.12 4.81
C PRO A 220 -29.91 10.54 6.27
N SER A 221 -29.91 11.84 6.53
CA SER A 221 -29.84 12.38 7.88
C SER A 221 -31.07 11.93 8.64
N LEU A 222 -30.95 10.84 9.41
CA LEU A 222 -31.99 10.43 10.35
C LEU A 222 -32.21 11.60 11.34
N PRO A 223 -33.46 11.84 11.77
CA PRO A 223 -33.78 12.93 12.66
C PRO A 223 -32.88 12.90 13.91
N VAL A 224 -32.32 14.07 14.23
CA VAL A 224 -31.22 14.34 15.19
C VAL A 224 -31.42 13.68 16.56
N ASN A 225 -32.66 13.45 16.98
CA ASN A 225 -32.97 12.89 18.29
C ASN A 225 -32.64 11.39 18.46
N VAL A 226 -32.41 10.62 17.38
CA VAL A 226 -32.01 9.19 17.46
C VAL A 226 -30.50 9.01 17.22
N ALA A 227 -29.83 10.01 16.64
CA ALA A 227 -28.46 9.90 16.14
C ALA A 227 -27.36 10.04 17.22
N VAL A 228 -27.66 10.68 18.35
CA VAL A 228 -26.65 10.95 19.41
C VAL A 228 -26.24 9.66 20.14
N GLN A 229 -27.15 8.68 20.30
CA GLN A 229 -26.82 7.39 20.93
C GLN A 229 -26.24 6.36 19.95
N SER A 230 -26.61 6.42 18.66
CA SER A 230 -26.16 5.45 17.65
C SER A 230 -24.77 5.75 17.07
N SER A 231 -24.38 7.02 16.97
CA SER A 231 -23.14 7.43 16.29
C SER A 231 -21.85 7.02 17.01
N ALA A 232 -21.85 6.95 18.35
CA ALA A 232 -20.70 6.49 19.12
C ALA A 232 -20.45 4.97 18.98
N GLN A 233 -21.51 4.16 18.84
CA GLN A 233 -21.42 2.71 18.71
C GLN A 233 -21.22 2.22 17.27
N ALA A 234 -21.85 2.86 16.29
CA ALA A 234 -21.71 2.48 14.89
C ALA A 234 -20.30 2.73 14.31
N TYR A 235 -19.61 3.76 14.80
CA TYR A 235 -18.26 4.11 14.34
C TYR A 235 -17.18 3.10 14.74
N SER A 236 -17.36 2.44 15.88
CA SER A 236 -16.50 1.34 16.34
C SER A 236 -16.65 0.12 15.42
N ALA A 237 -17.89 -0.24 15.06
CA ALA A 237 -18.18 -1.44 14.28
C ALA A 237 -17.78 -1.35 12.79
N GLU A 238 -17.92 -0.19 12.16
CA GLU A 238 -17.72 -0.05 10.70
C GLU A 238 -16.23 0.03 10.32
N ASP A 239 -15.42 0.71 11.13
CA ASP A 239 -13.95 0.67 11.00
C ASP A 239 -13.38 -0.71 11.35
N ASP A 240 -13.94 -1.40 12.35
CA ASP A 240 -13.55 -2.77 12.71
C ASP A 240 -13.89 -3.76 11.60
N ALA A 241 -15.05 -3.62 10.95
CA ALA A 241 -15.44 -4.46 9.82
C ALA A 241 -14.55 -4.20 8.60
N ALA A 242 -14.19 -2.95 8.33
CA ALA A 242 -13.29 -2.58 7.24
C ALA A 242 -11.83 -3.01 7.50
N ALA A 243 -11.38 -3.00 8.76
CA ALA A 243 -10.08 -3.52 9.19
C ALA A 243 -10.04 -5.06 9.14
N ARG A 244 -11.07 -5.74 9.66
CA ARG A 244 -11.20 -7.21 9.62
C ARG A 244 -11.30 -7.76 8.20
N ALA A 245 -12.03 -7.08 7.30
CA ALA A 245 -12.13 -7.48 5.88
C ALA A 245 -10.79 -7.41 5.12
N LEU A 246 -9.80 -6.69 5.66
CA LEU A 246 -8.44 -6.59 5.13
C LEU A 246 -7.44 -7.51 5.84
N GLN A 247 -7.85 -8.18 6.92
CA GLN A 247 -7.00 -8.99 7.80
C GLN A 247 -7.36 -10.47 7.81
N SER A 248 -8.54 -10.86 7.35
CA SER A 248 -8.91 -12.27 7.26
C SER A 248 -8.06 -12.99 6.19
N PRO A 249 -7.36 -14.09 6.54
CA PRO A 249 -6.78 -14.97 5.53
C PRO A 249 -7.92 -15.59 4.68
N PRO A 250 -7.65 -15.99 3.42
CA PRO A 250 -8.63 -16.73 2.64
C PRO A 250 -9.03 -17.99 3.42
N PRO A 251 -10.32 -18.38 3.41
CA PRO A 251 -10.80 -19.47 4.25
C PRO A 251 -10.02 -20.75 3.92
N GLU A 252 -9.38 -21.28 4.93
CA GLU A 252 -8.79 -22.61 4.93
C GLU A 252 -9.90 -23.61 4.63
N LEU A 253 -9.66 -24.49 3.65
CA LEU A 253 -10.57 -25.56 3.28
C LEU A 253 -10.74 -26.49 4.48
N ALA A 254 -11.79 -26.27 5.27
CA ALA A 254 -12.22 -27.22 6.28
C ALA A 254 -12.64 -28.51 5.56
N VAL A 255 -11.79 -29.52 5.68
CA VAL A 255 -12.15 -30.92 5.44
C VAL A 255 -13.22 -31.27 6.48
N SER A 256 -14.38 -31.66 5.98
CA SER A 256 -15.52 -32.12 6.75
C SER A 256 -15.19 -33.45 7.43
N GLU A 257 -15.13 -33.47 8.76
CA GLU A 257 -15.42 -34.68 9.53
C GLU A 257 -16.83 -34.56 10.12
N GLU A 258 -17.68 -35.45 9.64
CA GLU A 258 -19.06 -35.66 10.04
C GLU A 258 -19.08 -36.80 11.08
N SER A 259 -19.57 -36.52 12.30
CA SER A 259 -20.12 -37.59 13.14
C SER A 259 -21.04 -37.05 14.24
N SER A 260 -22.33 -37.32 14.01
CA SER A 260 -23.38 -37.76 14.94
C SER A 260 -23.20 -37.59 16.47
N ARG A 261 -24.18 -36.94 17.13
CA ARG A 261 -25.20 -37.63 17.96
C ARG A 261 -26.24 -36.68 18.56
N THR A 262 -27.43 -37.27 18.65
CA THR A 262 -28.74 -36.90 19.22
C THR A 262 -28.76 -36.62 20.73
N SER A 263 -29.71 -35.79 21.23
CA SER A 263 -30.73 -36.15 22.26
C SER A 263 -31.42 -34.95 22.96
N THR A 264 -32.70 -34.73 22.64
CA THR A 264 -33.91 -34.40 23.47
C THR A 264 -33.93 -33.46 24.71
N GLY A 265 -34.73 -32.37 24.58
CA GLY A 265 -35.77 -31.85 25.53
C GLY A 265 -35.38 -30.88 26.67
N PRO A 266 -36.32 -30.13 27.32
CA PRO A 266 -37.69 -29.75 26.97
C PRO A 266 -37.98 -28.20 26.98
N THR A 267 -39.21 -27.87 26.60
CA THR A 267 -39.85 -26.56 26.31
C THR A 267 -40.06 -25.58 27.48
N THR A 268 -39.90 -24.28 27.21
CA THR A 268 -40.43 -23.14 28.00
C THR A 268 -41.03 -22.04 27.08
N PRO A 269 -41.93 -21.18 27.58
CA PRO A 269 -42.94 -20.48 26.76
C PRO A 269 -42.61 -19.03 26.36
N ASN A 270 -43.17 -18.64 25.22
CA ASN A 270 -43.47 -17.30 24.66
C ASN A 270 -42.66 -16.08 25.16
N ASP A 271 -41.80 -15.57 24.28
CA ASP A 271 -41.30 -14.19 24.30
C ASP A 271 -41.60 -13.57 22.92
N ASP A 272 -42.57 -12.65 22.88
CA ASP A 272 -42.94 -11.87 21.69
C ASP A 272 -41.80 -10.89 21.35
N ARG A 273 -40.95 -11.26 20.40
CA ARG A 273 -39.95 -10.36 19.79
C ARG A 273 -40.20 -10.23 18.28
N PRO A 274 -40.08 -9.01 17.73
CA PRO A 274 -40.27 -8.78 16.30
C PRO A 274 -39.15 -9.43 15.46
N ASP A 275 -39.55 -9.98 14.31
CA ASP A 275 -38.71 -10.75 13.39
C ASP A 275 -37.44 -9.99 12.94
N PRO A 276 -36.27 -10.65 12.90
CA PRO A 276 -35.06 -10.07 12.36
C PRO A 276 -35.14 -9.96 10.83
N ILE A 277 -34.83 -8.77 10.33
CA ILE A 277 -34.73 -8.43 8.91
C ILE A 277 -33.67 -9.34 8.25
N ASN A 278 -34.11 -10.21 7.33
CA ASN A 278 -33.25 -11.06 6.51
C ASN A 278 -32.38 -10.21 5.57
N PHE A 279 -31.08 -10.12 5.87
CA PHE A 279 -30.08 -9.65 4.91
C PHE A 279 -29.82 -10.75 3.87
N VAL A 280 -30.24 -10.51 2.63
CA VAL A 280 -29.90 -11.34 1.48
C VAL A 280 -28.39 -11.26 1.27
N ALA A 281 -27.70 -12.36 1.58
CA ALA A 281 -26.26 -12.49 1.36
C ALA A 281 -25.95 -12.36 -0.15
N PRO A 282 -24.86 -11.67 -0.54
CA PRO A 282 -24.49 -11.51 -1.94
C PRO A 282 -24.18 -12.86 -2.60
N ASP A 283 -24.64 -12.99 -3.85
CA ASP A 283 -24.52 -14.18 -4.70
C ASP A 283 -23.08 -14.76 -4.69
N LYS A 284 -22.94 -15.93 -4.05
CA LYS A 284 -21.66 -16.65 -3.91
C LYS A 284 -21.06 -16.99 -5.28
N GLU A 285 -21.88 -17.14 -6.33
CA GLU A 285 -21.43 -17.49 -7.67
C GLU A 285 -20.86 -16.29 -8.44
N ALA A 286 -21.38 -15.08 -8.22
CA ALA A 286 -20.75 -13.85 -8.75
C ALA A 286 -19.33 -13.65 -8.17
N ARG A 287 -19.13 -13.97 -6.89
CA ARG A 287 -17.83 -13.87 -6.21
C ARG A 287 -16.82 -14.90 -6.73
N LYS A 288 -17.27 -16.12 -6.98
CA LYS A 288 -16.45 -17.22 -7.53
C LYS A 288 -15.98 -16.92 -8.96
N ARG A 289 -16.84 -16.32 -9.79
CA ARG A 289 -16.51 -15.92 -11.17
C ARG A 289 -15.43 -14.83 -11.23
N ASN A 290 -15.52 -13.81 -10.38
CA ASN A 290 -14.52 -12.73 -10.34
C ASN A 290 -13.15 -13.22 -9.86
N MET A 291 -13.11 -14.11 -8.87
CA MET A 291 -11.86 -14.70 -8.37
C MET A 291 -11.15 -15.58 -9.42
N GLN A 292 -11.92 -16.32 -10.23
CA GLN A 292 -11.35 -17.12 -11.33
C GLN A 292 -10.78 -16.23 -12.44
N LEU A 293 -11.40 -15.09 -12.71
CA LEU A 293 -10.91 -14.12 -13.70
C LEU A 293 -9.58 -13.48 -13.25
N ASP A 294 -9.49 -13.07 -11.98
CA ASP A 294 -8.27 -12.46 -11.42
C ASP A 294 -7.09 -13.44 -11.39
N LEU A 295 -7.33 -14.70 -11.02
CA LEU A 295 -6.31 -15.76 -11.05
C LEU A 295 -5.83 -16.06 -12.47
N HIS A 296 -6.73 -15.99 -13.46
CA HIS A 296 -6.38 -16.21 -14.85
C HIS A 296 -5.48 -15.07 -15.39
N LEU A 297 -5.81 -13.82 -15.06
CA LEU A 297 -5.03 -12.63 -15.43
C LEU A 297 -3.65 -12.62 -14.77
N LEU A 298 -3.56 -13.01 -13.48
CA LEU A 298 -2.29 -13.09 -12.76
C LEU A 298 -1.36 -14.15 -13.35
N ARG A 299 -1.90 -15.31 -13.74
CA ARG A 299 -1.14 -16.40 -14.38
C ARG A 299 -0.61 -15.98 -15.75
N HIS A 300 -1.39 -15.19 -16.49
CA HIS A 300 -0.99 -14.66 -17.79
C HIS A 300 0.13 -13.61 -17.66
N ALA A 301 0.04 -12.72 -16.67
CA ALA A 301 1.06 -11.69 -16.39
C ALA A 301 2.39 -12.30 -15.91
N LEU A 302 2.36 -13.33 -15.08
CA LEU A 302 3.58 -14.00 -14.59
C LEU A 302 4.32 -14.77 -15.70
N SER A 303 3.60 -15.31 -16.69
CA SER A 303 4.19 -16.04 -17.81
C SER A 303 4.98 -15.14 -18.77
N SER A 304 4.53 -13.90 -18.97
CA SER A 304 5.20 -12.94 -19.87
C SER A 304 6.44 -12.34 -19.23
N GLU A 305 6.39 -12.05 -17.93
CA GLU A 305 7.51 -11.45 -17.19
C GLU A 305 8.68 -12.43 -16.97
N GLN A 306 8.38 -13.70 -16.70
CA GLN A 306 9.42 -14.74 -16.58
C GLN A 306 10.18 -14.94 -17.90
N SER A 307 9.48 -14.84 -19.05
CA SER A 307 10.11 -14.96 -20.37
C SER A 307 11.10 -13.82 -20.67
N LEU A 308 10.82 -12.61 -20.15
CA LEU A 308 11.67 -11.43 -20.31
C LEU A 308 12.90 -11.47 -19.40
N ARG A 309 12.73 -11.93 -18.15
CA ARG A 309 13.83 -12.11 -17.20
C ARG A 309 14.82 -13.18 -17.65
N ILE A 310 14.34 -14.28 -18.25
CA ILE A 310 15.21 -15.32 -18.81
C ILE A 310 16.03 -14.78 -20.00
N ARG A 311 15.42 -13.98 -20.89
CA ARG A 311 16.14 -13.34 -22.00
C ARG A 311 17.22 -12.35 -21.51
N ALA A 312 16.91 -11.56 -20.49
CA ALA A 312 17.86 -10.61 -19.90
C ALA A 312 19.05 -11.32 -19.24
N VAL A 313 18.80 -12.42 -18.52
CA VAL A 313 19.85 -13.25 -17.90
C VAL A 313 20.73 -13.92 -18.97
N LEU A 314 20.13 -14.45 -20.04
CA LEU A 314 20.88 -15.03 -21.17
C LEU A 314 21.73 -13.99 -21.92
N ALA A 315 21.22 -12.77 -22.10
CA ALA A 315 21.95 -11.67 -22.74
C ALA A 315 23.06 -11.06 -21.87
N ALA A 316 22.95 -11.19 -20.54
CA ALA A 316 24.03 -10.83 -19.61
C ALA A 316 25.09 -11.94 -19.52
N ALA A 317 24.66 -13.21 -19.56
CA ALA A 317 25.54 -14.37 -19.49
C ALA A 317 26.41 -14.55 -20.76
N SER A 318 25.97 -14.05 -21.92
CA SER A 318 26.76 -14.04 -23.16
C SER A 318 27.93 -13.04 -23.15
N ARG A 319 28.03 -12.15 -22.16
CA ARG A 319 29.11 -11.15 -22.02
C ARG A 319 30.26 -11.60 -21.10
N GLY A 320 30.49 -12.91 -20.99
CA GLY A 320 31.80 -13.45 -20.62
C GLY A 320 32.13 -13.61 -19.13
N ARG A 321 31.19 -13.42 -18.19
CA ARG A 321 31.49 -13.62 -16.74
C ARG A 321 30.76 -14.76 -16.04
N TYR A 322 29.91 -15.52 -16.74
CA TYR A 322 29.11 -16.59 -16.13
C TYR A 322 28.91 -17.80 -17.04
N ALA A 323 29.99 -18.36 -17.60
CA ALA A 323 29.93 -19.46 -18.57
C ALA A 323 29.18 -20.71 -18.03
N ALA A 324 29.35 -21.03 -16.74
CA ALA A 324 28.66 -22.16 -16.10
C ALA A 324 27.16 -21.92 -15.91
N LEU A 325 26.76 -20.69 -15.54
CA LEU A 325 25.35 -20.32 -15.42
C LEU A 325 24.66 -20.23 -16.79
N ALA A 326 25.39 -19.77 -17.81
CA ALA A 326 24.94 -19.75 -19.21
C ALA A 326 24.69 -21.17 -19.74
N ALA A 327 25.55 -22.14 -19.39
CA ALA A 327 25.36 -23.55 -19.77
C ALA A 327 24.09 -24.15 -19.15
N ARG A 328 23.87 -23.91 -17.85
CA ARG A 328 22.66 -24.39 -17.14
C ARG A 328 21.37 -23.73 -17.64
N ALA A 329 21.41 -22.42 -17.94
CA ALA A 329 20.28 -21.70 -18.52
C ALA A 329 19.97 -22.14 -19.97
N ARG A 330 21.00 -22.51 -20.75
CA ARG A 330 20.82 -23.10 -22.09
C ARG A 330 20.17 -24.48 -22.05
N GLY A 331 20.47 -25.30 -21.03
CA GLY A 331 19.77 -26.57 -20.81
C GLY A 331 18.27 -26.37 -20.57
N LEU A 332 17.93 -25.52 -19.60
CA LEU A 332 16.52 -25.19 -19.28
C LEU A 332 15.76 -24.54 -20.46
N TYR A 333 16.45 -23.72 -21.26
CA TYR A 333 15.87 -23.13 -22.46
C TYR A 333 15.65 -24.16 -23.58
N ARG A 334 16.55 -25.14 -23.73
CA ARG A 334 16.41 -26.25 -24.68
C ARG A 334 15.23 -27.15 -24.29
N ASP A 335 15.06 -27.42 -23.00
CA ASP A 335 13.90 -28.16 -22.48
C ASP A 335 12.59 -27.38 -22.70
N ALA A 336 12.60 -26.06 -22.50
CA ALA A 336 11.44 -25.21 -22.80
C ALA A 336 11.11 -25.12 -24.31
N GLN A 337 12.10 -25.24 -25.19
CA GLN A 337 11.88 -25.30 -26.65
C GLN A 337 11.22 -26.61 -27.10
N ILE A 338 11.35 -27.70 -26.34
CA ILE A 338 10.65 -28.97 -26.63
C ILE A 338 9.14 -28.83 -26.41
N TYR A 339 8.70 -27.98 -25.48
CA TYR A 339 7.27 -27.72 -25.20
C TYR A 339 6.66 -26.57 -26.01
N ALA A 340 7.47 -25.77 -26.70
CA ALA A 340 7.04 -24.59 -27.45
C ALA A 340 6.20 -24.86 -28.73
N PRO A 341 6.40 -25.96 -29.50
CA PRO A 341 5.62 -26.23 -30.71
C PRO A 341 4.16 -26.56 -30.39
N ALA A 342 3.91 -27.39 -29.37
CA ALA A 342 2.56 -27.77 -28.94
C ALA A 342 1.75 -26.56 -28.42
N LEU A 343 2.42 -25.61 -27.76
CA LEU A 343 1.78 -24.38 -27.29
C LEU A 343 1.50 -23.40 -28.43
N ARG A 344 2.37 -23.32 -29.45
CA ARG A 344 2.14 -22.50 -30.65
C ARG A 344 0.96 -23.00 -31.47
N GLU A 345 0.83 -24.30 -31.66
CA GLU A 345 -0.28 -24.89 -32.42
C GLU A 345 -1.63 -24.59 -31.76
N ASN A 346 -1.68 -24.69 -30.42
CA ASN A 346 -2.90 -24.44 -29.63
C ASN A 346 -3.29 -22.95 -29.61
N VAL A 347 -2.32 -22.04 -29.55
CA VAL A 347 -2.58 -20.59 -29.66
C VAL A 347 -3.00 -20.23 -31.08
N ARG A 348 -2.36 -20.81 -32.11
CA ARG A 348 -2.69 -20.53 -33.51
C ARG A 348 -4.09 -21.00 -33.89
N SER A 349 -4.51 -22.17 -33.43
CA SER A 349 -5.87 -22.68 -33.69
C SER A 349 -6.95 -21.83 -33.00
N ARG A 350 -6.68 -21.34 -31.79
CA ARG A 350 -7.60 -20.45 -31.06
C ARG A 350 -7.70 -19.05 -31.67
N VAL A 351 -6.58 -18.47 -32.11
CA VAL A 351 -6.55 -17.16 -32.78
C VAL A 351 -7.24 -17.24 -34.15
N TRP A 352 -7.04 -18.32 -34.90
CA TRP A 352 -7.70 -18.54 -36.17
C TRP A 352 -9.23 -18.69 -36.02
N GLY A 353 -9.68 -19.44 -35.01
CA GLY A 353 -11.10 -19.58 -34.70
C GLY A 353 -11.76 -18.24 -34.33
N ALA A 354 -11.07 -17.41 -33.54
CA ALA A 354 -11.57 -16.08 -33.16
C ALA A 354 -11.69 -15.13 -34.37
N GLN A 355 -10.73 -15.17 -35.30
CA GLN A 355 -10.80 -14.37 -36.54
C GLN A 355 -11.93 -14.80 -37.47
N GLN A 356 -12.24 -16.10 -37.55
CA GLN A 356 -13.37 -16.57 -38.34
C GLN A 356 -14.71 -16.15 -37.74
N GLN A 357 -14.85 -16.20 -36.41
CA GLN A 357 -16.05 -15.69 -35.73
C GLN A 357 -16.23 -14.18 -35.92
N GLU A 358 -15.16 -13.39 -35.80
CA GLU A 358 -15.23 -11.94 -36.03
C GLU A 358 -15.62 -11.61 -37.49
N THR A 359 -15.06 -12.36 -38.45
CA THR A 359 -15.38 -12.17 -39.87
C THR A 359 -16.82 -12.56 -40.19
N ALA A 360 -17.35 -13.61 -39.56
CA ALA A 360 -18.74 -14.02 -39.69
C ALA A 360 -19.69 -12.95 -39.11
N LEU A 361 -19.39 -12.44 -37.90
CA LEU A 361 -20.17 -11.38 -37.26
C LEU A 361 -20.21 -10.10 -38.12
N ARG A 362 -19.07 -9.71 -38.70
CA ARG A 362 -18.99 -8.54 -39.59
C ARG A 362 -19.82 -8.72 -40.86
N ARG A 363 -19.93 -9.93 -41.42
CA ARG A 363 -20.79 -10.19 -42.57
C ARG A 363 -22.26 -10.12 -42.21
N GLU A 364 -22.65 -10.63 -41.04
CA GLU A 364 -24.03 -10.56 -40.56
C GLU A 364 -24.49 -9.12 -40.29
N ILE A 365 -23.58 -8.28 -39.77
CA ILE A 365 -23.82 -6.83 -39.57
C ILE A 365 -23.95 -6.06 -40.89
N LEU A 366 -23.35 -6.54 -41.99
CA LEU A 366 -23.39 -5.86 -43.28
C LEU A 366 -24.57 -6.30 -44.17
N VAL A 367 -25.25 -7.39 -43.82
CA VAL A 367 -26.40 -7.95 -44.56
C VAL A 367 -27.74 -7.54 -43.93
N ASN A 368 -27.75 -7.23 -42.63
CA ASN A 368 -28.88 -6.61 -41.93
C ASN A 368 -28.74 -5.08 -41.92
#